data_AF-A0A1V2P7G4-F1
#
_entry.id   AF-A0A1V2P7G4-F1
#
_cell.length_a   1.000
_cell.length_b   1.000
_cell.length_c   1.000
_cell.angle_alpha   90.00
_cell.angle_beta   90.00
_cell.angle_gamma   90.00
#
_symmetry.space_group_name_H-M   'P 1'
#
loop_
_entity.id
_entity.type
_entity.pdbx_description
1 polymer ?
#
loop_
_entity_poly.entity_id
_entity_poly.type
_entity_poly.pdbx_seq_one_letter_code
_entity_poly.pdbx_strand_id
1 'polypeptide(L)'
;MVVPVVSGEVDSTQRELEAVYEGNLCVTRGVLSIAEGQRLAERVGALQNDRANSISGVALDTPNGRVVVALFMVTEQLYEQVVDLDLEKLEFDPVVRPVR
;
A
#
# COMPACT_ATOMS: atom_id res chain seq x y z
N MET A 1 -9.90 -14.61 -5.02
CA MET A 1 -9.23 -13.39 -5.52
C MET A 1 -9.78 -12.19 -4.75
N VAL A 2 -8.93 -11.23 -4.35
CA VAL A 2 -9.37 -10.01 -3.65
C VAL A 2 -9.44 -8.86 -4.64
N VAL A 3 -10.55 -8.11 -4.64
CA VAL A 3 -10.76 -6.94 -5.52
C VAL A 3 -11.00 -5.70 -4.64
N PRO A 4 -10.04 -4.76 -4.56
CA PRO A 4 -10.22 -3.54 -3.80
C PRO A 4 -11.08 -2.53 -4.58
N VAL A 5 -12.12 -2.00 -3.93
CA VAL A 5 -12.99 -0.93 -4.44
C VAL A 5 -12.60 0.38 -3.77
N VAL A 6 -12.01 1.27 -4.56
CA VAL A 6 -11.52 2.59 -4.12
C VAL A 6 -12.56 3.70 -4.30
N SER A 7 -13.45 3.53 -5.26
CA SER A 7 -14.55 4.46 -5.56
C SER A 7 -15.82 3.67 -5.86
N GLY A 8 -16.94 4.08 -5.27
CA GLY A 8 -18.23 3.38 -5.39
C GLY A 8 -18.55 2.48 -4.19
N GLU A 9 -19.65 1.74 -4.29
CA GLU A 9 -20.20 0.92 -3.21
C GLU A 9 -19.79 -0.54 -3.35
N VAL A 10 -19.09 -1.06 -2.33
CA VAL A 10 -18.53 -2.42 -2.29
C VAL A 10 -19.58 -3.48 -2.64
N ASP A 11 -20.77 -3.40 -2.02
CA ASP A 11 -21.84 -4.39 -2.21
C ASP A 11 -22.42 -4.39 -3.62
N SER A 12 -22.42 -3.24 -4.30
CA SER A 12 -22.87 -3.15 -5.68
C SER A 12 -21.84 -3.77 -6.63
N THR A 13 -20.57 -3.42 -6.44
CA THR A 13 -19.46 -3.96 -7.21
C THR A 13 -19.30 -5.46 -7.03
N GLN A 14 -19.51 -5.98 -5.81
CA GLN A 14 -19.49 -7.42 -5.56
C GLN A 14 -20.54 -8.16 -6.39
N ARG A 15 -21.80 -7.70 -6.35
CA ARG A 15 -22.88 -8.31 -7.13
C ARG A 15 -22.63 -8.27 -8.63
N GLU A 16 -22.09 -7.16 -9.13
CA GLU A 16 -21.73 -7.02 -10.55
C GLU A 16 -20.60 -7.98 -10.95
N LEU A 17 -19.57 -8.12 -10.12
CA LEU A 17 -18.44 -9.02 -10.41
C LEU A 17 -18.82 -10.50 -10.29
N GLU A 18 -19.65 -10.87 -9.32
CA GLU A 18 -20.19 -12.23 -9.17
C GLU A 18 -21.05 -12.65 -10.37
N ALA A 19 -21.67 -11.70 -11.08
CA ALA A 19 -22.44 -11.99 -12.29
C ALA A 19 -21.55 -12.30 -13.51
N VAL A 20 -20.26 -11.93 -13.47
CA VAL A 20 -19.33 -12.05 -14.62
C VAL A 20 -18.25 -13.10 -14.37
N TYR A 21 -17.84 -13.30 -13.12
CA TYR A 21 -16.72 -14.17 -12.77
C TYR A 21 -17.18 -15.36 -11.91
N GLU A 22 -16.81 -16.56 -12.33
CA GLU A 22 -17.01 -17.78 -11.53
C GLU A 22 -15.84 -17.95 -10.54
N GLY A 23 -16.14 -18.01 -9.23
CA GLY A 23 -15.17 -18.32 -8.18
C GLY A 23 -15.33 -17.49 -6.89
N ASN A 24 -14.48 -17.75 -5.91
CA ASN A 24 -14.47 -17.01 -4.64
C ASN A 24 -13.83 -15.63 -4.82
N LEU A 25 -14.66 -14.63 -5.08
CA LEU A 25 -14.30 -13.22 -5.05
C LEU A 25 -14.50 -12.66 -3.65
N CYS A 26 -13.50 -11.91 -3.17
CA CYS A 26 -13.62 -11.11 -1.96
C CYS A 26 -13.48 -9.65 -2.38
N VAL A 27 -14.58 -8.91 -2.34
CA VAL A 27 -14.57 -7.48 -2.67
C VAL A 27 -14.47 -6.72 -1.35
N THR A 28 -13.52 -5.80 -1.27
CA THR A 28 -13.24 -5.05 -0.04
C THR A 28 -13.03 -3.57 -0.36
N ARG A 29 -13.12 -2.71 0.66
CA ARG A 29 -12.82 -1.29 0.48
C ARG A 29 -11.31 -1.10 0.38
N GLY A 30 -10.85 -0.53 -0.74
CA GLY A 30 -9.44 -0.20 -0.97
C GLY A 30 -9.14 1.25 -0.62
N VAL A 31 -7.88 1.53 -0.27
CA VAL A 31 -7.39 2.91 -0.05
C VAL A 31 -6.85 3.51 -1.34
N LEU A 32 -6.15 2.71 -2.16
CA LEU A 32 -5.64 3.10 -3.47
C LEU A 32 -6.16 2.16 -4.56
N SER A 33 -6.32 2.70 -5.77
CA SER A 33 -6.40 1.86 -6.97
C SER A 33 -5.05 1.18 -7.20
N ILE A 34 -5.05 0.06 -7.94
CA ILE A 34 -3.82 -0.65 -8.29
C ILE A 34 -2.84 0.29 -9.02
N ALA A 35 -3.33 1.12 -9.93
CA ALA A 35 -2.49 2.07 -10.68
C ALA A 35 -1.91 3.18 -9.78
N GLU A 36 -2.68 3.69 -8.81
CA GLU A 36 -2.17 4.64 -7.83
C GLU A 36 -1.14 4.00 -6.89
N GLY A 37 -1.43 2.77 -6.42
CA GLY A 37 -0.51 1.99 -5.61
C GLY A 37 0.81 1.72 -6.31
N GLN A 38 0.79 1.37 -7.60
CA GLN A 38 2.00 1.20 -8.41
C GLN A 38 2.80 2.50 -8.52
N ARG A 39 2.16 3.62 -8.85
CA ARG A 39 2.83 4.93 -8.93
C ARG A 39 3.44 5.35 -7.59
N LEU A 40 2.73 5.12 -6.48
CA LEU A 40 3.23 5.44 -5.15
C LEU A 40 4.39 4.51 -4.76
N ALA A 41 4.28 3.21 -5.03
CA ALA A 41 5.35 2.24 -4.78
C ALA A 41 6.62 2.58 -5.56
N GLU A 42 6.51 3.04 -6.80
CA GLU A 42 7.66 3.52 -7.59
C GLU A 42 8.31 4.77 -6.97
N ARG A 43 7.50 5.75 -6.55
CA ARG A 43 7.99 6.97 -5.88
C ARG A 43 8.72 6.64 -4.57
N VAL A 44 8.15 5.78 -3.74
CA VAL A 44 8.77 5.34 -2.49
C VAL A 44 10.00 4.46 -2.77
N GLY A 45 9.94 3.59 -3.78
CA GLY A 45 11.05 2.74 -4.22
C GLY A 45 12.27 3.55 -4.67
N ALA A 46 12.06 4.75 -5.23
CA ALA A 46 13.16 5.66 -5.55
C ALA A 46 13.94 6.10 -4.29
N LEU A 47 13.26 6.23 -3.14
CA LEU A 47 13.88 6.60 -1.85
C LEU A 47 14.75 5.48 -1.28
N GLN A 48 14.50 4.22 -1.65
CA GLN A 48 15.25 3.05 -1.18
C GLN A 48 16.74 3.07 -1.58
N ASN A 49 17.09 3.78 -2.66
CA ASN A 49 18.47 3.82 -3.13
C ASN A 49 19.37 4.74 -2.29
N ASP A 50 18.78 5.62 -1.46
CA ASP A 50 19.54 6.47 -0.54
C ASP A 50 19.75 5.72 0.78
N ARG A 51 21.02 5.51 1.17
CA ARG A 51 21.37 4.86 2.44
C ARG A 51 20.97 5.66 3.67
N ALA A 52 20.75 6.97 3.54
CA ALA A 52 20.19 7.78 4.62
C ALA A 52 18.73 7.39 4.92
N ASN A 53 18.03 6.86 3.92
CA ASN A 53 16.69 6.33 4.06
C ASN A 53 16.79 4.87 4.48
N SER A 54 16.35 4.58 5.69
CA SER A 54 16.40 3.24 6.28
C SER A 54 15.36 2.28 5.68
N ILE A 55 15.01 2.43 4.40
CA ILE A 55 14.07 1.59 3.67
C ILE A 55 14.79 0.34 3.17
N SER A 56 14.23 -0.81 3.47
CA SER A 56 14.74 -2.14 3.09
C SER A 56 13.96 -2.80 1.97
N GLY A 57 12.71 -2.36 1.76
CA GLY A 57 11.84 -2.87 0.70
C GLY A 57 10.55 -2.09 0.59
N VAL A 58 9.94 -2.15 -0.61
CA VAL A 58 8.65 -1.53 -0.92
C VAL A 58 7.82 -2.56 -1.68
N ALA A 59 6.57 -2.75 -1.27
CA ALA A 59 5.65 -3.69 -1.89
C ALA A 59 4.24 -3.11 -2.00
N LEU A 60 3.47 -3.59 -2.97
CA LEU A 60 2.06 -3.30 -3.07
C LEU A 60 1.26 -4.39 -2.34
N ASP A 61 0.54 -4.02 -1.29
CA ASP A 61 -0.50 -4.86 -0.70
C ASP A 61 -1.78 -4.71 -1.54
N THR A 62 -1.86 -5.56 -2.57
CA THR A 62 -2.99 -5.62 -3.49
C THR A 62 -4.33 -5.90 -2.81
N PRO A 63 -4.43 -6.81 -1.81
CA PRO A 63 -5.65 -7.00 -1.04
C PRO A 63 -6.21 -5.74 -0.38
N ASN A 64 -5.37 -4.90 0.22
CA ASN A 64 -5.81 -3.71 0.97
C ASN A 64 -5.67 -2.39 0.18
N GLY A 65 -5.06 -2.44 -1.01
CA GLY A 65 -4.78 -1.25 -1.81
C GLY A 65 -3.86 -0.29 -1.07
N ARG A 66 -2.80 -0.79 -0.43
CA ARG A 66 -1.81 0.00 0.31
C ARG A 66 -0.41 -0.26 -0.21
N VAL A 67 0.48 0.72 -0.05
CA VAL A 67 1.92 0.52 -0.29
C VAL A 67 2.58 0.22 1.05
N VAL A 68 3.13 -0.98 1.17
CA VAL A 68 3.87 -1.43 2.35
C VAL A 68 5.33 -1.04 2.18
N VAL A 69 5.88 -0.37 3.18
CA VAL A 69 7.25 0.12 3.20
C VAL A 69 7.95 -0.55 4.37
N ALA A 70 8.82 -1.50 4.05
CA ALA A 70 9.64 -2.19 5.03
C ALA A 70 10.86 -1.34 5.37
N LEU A 71 11.03 -0.97 6.64
CA LEU A 71 12.11 -0.06 7.07
C LEU A 71 12.77 -0.49 8.37
N PHE A 72 14.03 -0.13 8.57
CA PHE A 72 14.77 -0.41 9.81
C PHE A 72 14.44 0.58 10.92
N MET A 73 14.34 1.87 10.58
CA MET A 73 13.97 2.95 11.49
C MET A 73 13.33 4.11 10.71
N VAL A 74 12.45 4.86 11.36
CA VAL A 74 11.97 6.14 10.83
C VAL A 74 12.93 7.23 11.32
N THR A 75 13.65 7.87 10.40
CA THR A 75 14.45 9.07 10.68
C THR A 75 13.61 10.33 10.41
N GLU A 76 13.99 11.47 10.98
CA GLU A 76 13.33 12.76 10.71
C GLU A 76 13.40 13.12 9.22
N GLN A 77 14.56 12.94 8.60
CA GLN A 77 14.74 13.13 7.15
C GLN A 77 13.81 12.24 6.32
N LEU A 78 13.70 10.94 6.67
CA LEU A 78 12.79 10.05 5.96
C LEU A 78 11.34 10.49 6.18
N TYR A 79 10.97 10.86 7.41
CA TYR A 79 9.64 11.35 7.75
C TYR A 79 9.23 12.59 6.93
N GLU A 80 10.13 13.57 6.81
CA GLU A 80 9.89 14.76 5.98
C GLU A 80 9.67 14.38 4.51
N GLN A 81 10.46 13.45 3.97
CA GLN A 81 10.33 12.99 2.59
C GLN A 81 9.03 12.21 2.33
N VAL A 82 8.52 11.46 3.31
CA VAL A 82 7.27 10.69 3.17
C VAL A 82 6.02 11.48 3.54
N VAL A 83 6.14 12.59 4.27
CA VAL A 83 5.01 13.48 4.57
C VAL A 83 4.39 14.05 3.28
N ASP A 84 5.23 14.35 2.30
CA ASP A 84 4.82 14.82 0.97
C ASP A 84 4.25 13.70 0.06
N LEU A 85 4.17 12.47 0.56
CA LEU A 85 3.70 11.27 -0.14
C LEU A 85 2.35 10.74 0.37
N ASP A 86 1.60 11.55 1.13
CA ASP A 86 0.30 11.18 1.73
C ASP A 86 0.41 9.96 2.67
N LEU A 87 0.91 10.19 3.90
CA LEU A 87 1.23 9.16 4.90
C LEU A 87 0.13 8.12 5.12
N GLU A 88 -1.14 8.48 5.02
CA GLU A 88 -2.26 7.56 5.26
C GLU A 88 -2.37 6.41 4.24
N LYS A 89 -1.72 6.58 3.08
CA LYS A 89 -1.65 5.60 1.98
C LYS A 89 -0.47 4.64 2.10
N LEU A 90 0.45 4.94 3.01
CA LEU A 90 1.62 4.11 3.32
C LEU A 90 1.36 3.27 4.58
N GLU A 91 1.89 2.06 4.56
CA GLU A 91 1.96 1.21 5.74
C GLU A 91 3.43 0.94 6.07
N PHE A 92 3.87 1.41 7.24
CA PHE A 92 5.24 1.21 7.70
C PHE A 92 5.35 -0.09 8.49
N ASP A 93 6.15 -1.03 7.97
CA ASP A 93 6.45 -2.31 8.64
C ASP A 93 7.92 -2.32 9.09
N PRO A 94 8.19 -2.09 10.39
CA PRO A 94 9.56 -2.07 10.89
C PRO A 94 10.18 -3.47 10.88
N VAL A 95 11.28 -3.63 10.14
CA VAL A 95 12.04 -4.89 10.03
C VAL A 95 12.68 -5.27 11.36
N VAL A 96 13.15 -4.27 12.11
CA VAL A 96 13.64 -4.44 13.48
C VAL A 96 12.58 -3.90 14.41
N ARG A 97 11.88 -4.80 15.09
CA ARG A 97 10.89 -4.43 16.11
C ARG A 97 11.62 -4.11 17.41
N PRO A 98 11.35 -2.97 18.06
CA PRO A 98 11.91 -2.70 19.38
C PRO A 98 11.55 -3.85 20.33
N VAL A 99 12.54 -4.45 20.97
CA VAL A 99 12.30 -5.44 22.02
C VAL A 99 11.78 -4.67 23.23
N ARG A 100 10.58 -5.03 23.72
CA ARG A 100 10.05 -4.48 24.97
C ARG A 100 10.83 -4.98 26.17
#